data_AF-A0A2T2X779-F1
#
_entry.id   AF-A0A2T2X779-F1
#
_cell.length_a   1.000
_cell.length_b   1.000
_cell.length_c   1.000
_cell.angle_alpha   90.00
_cell.angle_beta   90.00
_cell.angle_gamma   90.00
#
_symmetry.space_group_name_H-M   'P 1'
#
loop_
_entity.id
_entity.type
_entity.pdbx_description
1 polymer ?
#
loop_
_entity_poly.entity_id
_entity_poly.type
_entity_poly.pdbx_seq_one_letter_code
_entity_poly.pdbx_strand_id
1 'polypeptide(L)'
;MVNGQRLNIYLLTLKVENPTSGMIGLALDDVSVQANHRLYSWNDFSLTGLTKSNSLFGYPPTPKDPDGDVTQILPGRPLTGDITVQVPSASQYQLVFNGTSTPTSSGAAFSP
;
A
#
# COMPACT_ATOMS: atom_id res chain seq x y z
N MET A 1 7.26 -13.34 12.36
CA MET A 1 6.61 -14.54 11.78
C MET A 1 5.15 -14.52 12.19
N VAL A 2 4.24 -14.87 11.28
CA VAL A 2 2.82 -15.08 11.60
C VAL A 2 2.52 -16.54 11.29
N ASN A 3 1.97 -17.28 12.25
CA ASN A 3 1.71 -18.72 12.12
C ASN A 3 2.91 -19.56 11.65
N GLY A 4 4.15 -19.23 12.05
CA GLY A 4 5.34 -19.96 11.63
C GLY A 4 5.80 -19.69 10.20
N GLN A 5 5.12 -18.82 9.44
CA GLN A 5 5.60 -18.36 8.14
C GLN A 5 6.52 -17.14 8.32
N ARG A 6 7.66 -17.16 7.62
CA ARG A 6 8.55 -16.00 7.50
C ARG A 6 7.83 -14.91 6.72
N LEU A 7 7.83 -13.71 7.27
CA LEU A 7 7.38 -12.52 6.55
C LEU A 7 8.56 -11.92 5.80
N ASN A 8 8.30 -11.48 4.59
CA ASN A 8 9.24 -10.73 3.76
C ASN A 8 8.67 -9.35 3.51
N ILE A 9 9.55 -8.37 3.30
CA ILE A 9 9.15 -7.03 2.92
C ILE A 9 9.25 -6.94 1.40
N TYR A 10 8.14 -6.59 0.75
CA TYR A 10 8.05 -6.38 -0.69
C TYR A 10 7.82 -4.90 -0.98
N LEU A 11 8.32 -4.40 -2.12
CA LEU A 11 8.06 -3.07 -2.64
C LEU A 11 6.92 -3.15 -3.68
N LEU A 12 5.87 -2.35 -3.50
CA LEU A 12 4.70 -2.32 -4.36
C LEU A 12 4.55 -0.92 -4.95
N THR A 13 4.47 -0.84 -6.27
CA THR A 13 4.11 0.41 -6.94
C THR A 13 2.59 0.48 -7.07
N LEU A 14 2.02 1.53 -6.47
CA LEU A 14 0.60 1.83 -6.53
C LEU A 14 0.34 3.00 -7.46
N LYS A 15 -0.74 2.89 -8.23
CA LYS A 15 -1.35 4.00 -8.94
C LYS A 15 -2.77 4.17 -8.44
N VAL A 16 -3.08 5.31 -7.84
CA VAL A 16 -4.38 5.60 -7.25
C VAL A 16 -5.03 6.75 -8.00
N GLU A 17 -6.28 6.55 -8.41
CA GLU A 17 -7.06 7.54 -9.15
C GLU A 17 -8.26 7.98 -8.31
N ASN A 18 -8.50 9.29 -8.26
CA ASN A 18 -9.69 9.84 -7.62
C ASN A 18 -10.74 10.15 -8.72
N PRO A 19 -11.80 9.32 -8.84
CA PRO A 19 -12.85 9.50 -9.85
C PRO A 19 -13.91 10.53 -9.42
N THR A 20 -13.82 11.08 -8.20
CA THR A 20 -14.80 12.01 -7.66
C THR A 20 -14.47 13.46 -8.04
N SER A 21 -15.37 14.37 -7.70
CA SER A 21 -15.17 15.82 -7.89
C SER A 21 -14.46 16.51 -6.71
N GLY A 22 -14.23 15.81 -5.60
CA GLY A 22 -13.64 16.35 -4.37
C GLY A 22 -12.30 15.70 -4.02
N MET A 23 -11.50 16.34 -3.17
CA MET A 23 -10.26 15.75 -2.65
C MET A 23 -10.56 14.55 -1.75
N ILE A 24 -9.78 13.48 -1.88
CA ILE A 24 -9.85 12.30 -1.01
C ILE A 24 -8.52 12.15 -0.28
N GLY A 25 -8.58 11.85 1.02
CA GLY A 25 -7.41 11.38 1.78
C GLY A 25 -7.31 9.86 1.67
N LEU A 26 -6.11 9.37 1.39
CA LEU A 26 -5.75 7.96 1.51
C LEU A 26 -4.83 7.85 2.71
N ALA A 27 -5.25 7.08 3.72
CA ALA A 27 -4.40 6.77 4.87
C ALA A 27 -3.58 5.50 4.58
N LEU A 28 -2.48 5.30 5.32
CA LEU A 28 -1.61 4.14 5.14
C LEU A 28 -2.29 2.82 5.54
N ASP A 29 -3.19 2.88 6.53
CA ASP A 29 -3.96 1.74 7.04
C ASP A 29 -5.12 1.33 6.12
N ASP A 30 -5.56 2.21 5.23
CA ASP A 30 -6.52 1.89 4.16
C ASP A 30 -5.97 0.83 3.19
N VAL A 31 -4.65 0.61 3.15
CA VAL A 31 -4.01 -0.34 2.24
C VAL A 31 -3.67 -1.63 2.98
N SER A 32 -4.15 -2.76 2.47
CA SER A 32 -3.82 -4.09 2.96
C SER A 32 -3.52 -5.04 1.81
N VAL A 33 -2.67 -6.03 2.06
CA VAL A 33 -2.42 -7.12 1.10
C VAL A 33 -2.98 -8.41 1.67
N GLN A 34 -3.82 -9.08 0.89
CA GLN A 34 -4.25 -10.44 1.18
C GLN A 34 -3.24 -11.44 0.61
N ALA A 35 -2.73 -12.31 1.47
CA ALA A 35 -1.86 -13.43 1.12
C ALA A 35 -2.32 -14.68 1.89
N ASN A 36 -2.48 -15.81 1.20
CA ASN A 36 -2.94 -17.08 1.81
C ASN A 36 -4.22 -16.90 2.65
N HIS A 37 -5.20 -16.16 2.12
CA HIS A 37 -6.49 -15.84 2.77
C HIS A 37 -6.41 -14.99 4.05
N ARG A 38 -5.27 -14.33 4.34
CA ARG A 38 -5.10 -13.40 5.46
C ARG A 38 -4.73 -12.01 5.00
N LEU A 39 -5.23 -10.99 5.68
CA LEU A 39 -4.90 -9.58 5.43
C LEU A 39 -3.66 -9.17 6.24
N TYR A 40 -2.82 -8.37 5.60
CA TYR A 40 -1.61 -7.77 6.17
C TYR A 40 -1.61 -6.28 5.82
N SER A 41 -1.64 -5.43 6.84
CA SER A 41 -1.63 -3.96 6.71
C SER A 41 -0.32 -3.33 7.19
N TRP A 42 0.70 -4.15 7.42
CA TRP A 42 2.03 -3.65 7.79
C TRP A 42 2.71 -3.09 6.56
N ASN A 43 2.64 -1.76 6.42
CA ASN A 43 3.17 -1.06 5.27
C ASN A 43 4.32 -0.11 5.63
N ASP A 44 5.02 0.37 4.59
CA ASP A 44 6.00 1.45 4.63
C ASP A 44 7.14 1.30 5.63
N PHE A 45 7.86 0.20 5.48
CA PHE A 45 9.22 0.02 5.96
C PHE A 45 10.24 0.71 5.02
N SER A 46 11.14 1.50 5.58
CA SER A 46 12.23 2.16 4.81
C SER A 46 13.35 1.21 4.36
N LEU A 47 13.23 -0.10 4.63
CA LEU A 47 14.33 -1.05 4.50
C LEU A 47 14.46 -1.69 3.11
N THR A 48 13.47 -1.52 2.23
CA THR A 48 13.40 -2.24 0.94
C THR A 48 13.19 -1.28 -0.23
N GLY A 49 14.17 -0.41 -0.50
CA GLY A 49 14.15 0.46 -1.68
C GLY A 49 13.15 1.63 -1.64
N LEU A 50 12.42 1.79 -0.53
CA LEU A 50 11.58 2.95 -0.28
C LEU A 50 12.45 4.17 0.08
N THR A 51 12.24 5.27 -0.61
CA THR A 51 12.99 6.53 -0.53
C THR A 51 12.04 7.71 -0.46
N LYS A 52 12.58 8.90 -0.15
CA LYS A 52 11.81 10.15 -0.17
C LYS A 52 11.18 10.47 -1.54
N SER A 53 11.78 10.01 -2.63
CA SER A 53 11.35 10.35 -3.99
C SER A 53 10.29 9.40 -4.57
N ASN A 54 10.18 8.19 -4.06
CA ASN A 54 9.21 7.21 -4.57
C ASN A 54 8.09 6.88 -3.57
N SER A 55 8.23 7.19 -2.27
CA SER A 55 7.17 6.88 -1.30
C SER A 55 5.85 7.56 -1.66
N LEU A 56 4.76 6.78 -1.64
CA LEU A 56 3.40 7.28 -1.83
C LEU A 56 2.92 8.15 -0.66
N PHE A 57 3.48 7.91 0.52
CA PHE A 57 3.17 8.59 1.78
C PHE A 57 4.34 9.47 2.23
N GLY A 58 4.18 10.14 3.38
CA GLY A 58 5.25 10.93 3.98
C GLY A 58 6.51 10.10 4.22
N TYR A 59 7.69 10.66 3.92
CA TYR A 59 8.97 10.00 4.16
C TYR A 59 9.85 10.77 5.19
N PRO A 60 10.49 10.09 6.15
CA PRO A 60 10.41 8.66 6.39
C PRO A 60 9.02 8.27 6.89
N PRO A 61 8.54 7.07 6.55
CA PRO A 61 7.25 6.61 7.02
C PRO A 61 7.24 6.48 8.54
N THR A 62 6.08 6.72 9.15
CA THR A 62 5.89 6.74 10.60
C THR A 62 5.10 5.51 11.04
N PRO A 63 5.73 4.31 11.15
CA PRO A 63 5.03 3.06 11.41
C PRO A 63 4.31 2.96 12.77
N LYS A 64 4.46 3.98 13.64
CA LYS A 64 3.76 4.06 14.93
C LYS A 64 2.36 4.66 14.84
N ASP A 65 2.07 5.42 13.77
CA ASP A 65 0.79 6.12 13.60
C ASP A 65 0.37 6.08 12.11
N PRO A 66 0.01 4.88 11.60
CA PRO A 66 -0.33 4.70 10.18
C PRO A 66 -1.55 5.53 9.75
N ASP A 67 -2.48 5.83 10.66
CA ASP A 67 -3.63 6.70 10.42
C ASP A 67 -3.20 8.17 10.21
N GLY A 68 -2.03 8.55 10.75
CA GLY A 68 -1.44 9.89 10.62
C GLY A 68 -0.71 10.13 9.30
N ASP A 69 -0.27 9.07 8.62
CA ASP A 69 0.38 9.13 7.31
C ASP A 69 -0.69 9.13 6.21
N VAL A 70 -1.26 10.31 5.95
CA VAL A 70 -2.31 10.53 4.94
C VAL A 70 -1.74 11.25 3.73
N THR A 71 -2.04 10.73 2.54
CA THR A 71 -1.75 11.38 1.26
C THR A 71 -3.04 11.89 0.63
N GLN A 72 -2.98 13.08 0.02
CA GLN A 72 -4.14 13.69 -0.63
C GLN A 72 -4.17 13.38 -2.13
N ILE A 73 -5.32 12.92 -2.61
CA ILE A 73 -5.53 12.57 -4.01
C ILE A 73 -6.53 13.55 -4.61
N LEU A 74 -6.05 14.37 -5.55
CA LEU A 74 -6.86 15.39 -6.22
C LEU A 74 -7.69 14.77 -7.36
N PRO A 75 -8.91 15.29 -7.62
CA PRO A 75 -9.73 14.89 -8.78
C PRO A 75 -8.97 14.91 -10.10
N GLY A 76 -9.04 13.83 -10.86
CA GLY A 76 -8.44 13.73 -12.19
C GLY A 76 -6.90 13.80 -12.23
N ARG A 77 -6.24 13.74 -11.06
CA ARG A 77 -4.78 13.70 -10.95
C ARG A 77 -4.37 12.39 -10.26
N PRO A 78 -4.09 11.34 -11.04
CA PRO A 78 -3.60 10.08 -10.50
C PRO A 78 -2.33 10.31 -9.67
N LEU A 79 -2.24 9.62 -8.55
CA LEU A 79 -1.03 9.56 -7.75
C LEU A 79 -0.34 8.22 -7.99
N THR A 80 0.94 8.26 -8.29
CA THR A 80 1.77 7.05 -8.41
C THR A 80 2.91 7.14 -7.42
N GLY A 81 3.13 6.06 -6.68
CA GLY A 81 4.20 5.95 -5.70
C GLY A 81 4.31 4.54 -5.17
N ASP A 82 5.37 4.30 -4.43
CA ASP A 82 5.69 3.02 -3.85
C ASP A 82 5.27 2.98 -2.39
N ILE A 83 4.81 1.81 -1.98
CA ILE A 83 4.73 1.42 -0.58
C ILE A 83 5.59 0.17 -0.38
N THR A 84 5.93 -0.15 0.85
CA THR A 84 6.35 -1.52 1.16
C THR A 84 5.28 -2.25 1.94
N VAL A 85 5.25 -3.57 1.88
CA VAL A 85 4.35 -4.39 2.70
C VAL A 85 5.11 -5.59 3.26
N GLN A 86 4.84 -5.92 4.52
CA GLN A 86 5.39 -7.11 5.16
C GLN A 86 4.38 -8.26 5.14
N VAL A 87 4.57 -9.21 4.21
CA VAL A 87 3.67 -10.38 4.00
C VAL A 87 4.47 -11.69 3.86
N PRO A 88 3.88 -12.86 4.14
CA PRO A 88 4.53 -14.13 3.80
C PRO A 88 4.55 -14.32 2.28
N SER A 89 5.47 -15.15 1.80
CA SER A 89 5.44 -15.58 0.40
C SER A 89 4.14 -16.35 0.09
N ALA A 90 3.49 -15.99 -1.02
CA ALA A 90 2.26 -16.62 -1.50
C ALA A 90 2.31 -16.82 -3.02
N SER A 91 1.49 -17.75 -3.52
CA SER A 91 1.30 -17.96 -4.97
C SER A 91 0.52 -16.83 -5.64
N GLN A 92 -0.24 -16.06 -4.85
CA GLN A 92 -1.00 -14.90 -5.30
C GLN A 92 -1.10 -13.89 -4.16
N TYR A 93 -1.13 -12.61 -4.54
CA TYR A 93 -1.40 -11.49 -3.65
C TYR A 93 -2.59 -10.71 -4.20
N GLN A 94 -3.46 -10.24 -3.31
CA GLN A 94 -4.55 -9.35 -3.66
C GLN A 94 -4.42 -8.07 -2.86
N LEU A 95 -4.43 -6.93 -3.54
CA LEU A 95 -4.47 -5.64 -2.89
C LEU A 95 -5.90 -5.34 -2.44
N VAL A 96 -6.04 -4.88 -1.21
CA VAL A 96 -7.31 -4.54 -0.56
C VAL A 96 -7.21 -3.09 -0.11
N PHE A 97 -8.10 -2.25 -0.62
CA PHE A 97 -8.23 -0.84 -0.28
C PHE A 97 -9.50 -0.63 0.53
N ASN A 98 -9.41 -0.11 1.76
CA ASN A 98 -10.55 0.16 2.65
C ASN A 98 -11.57 -1.01 2.69
N GLY A 99 -11.06 -2.24 2.84
CA GLY A 99 -11.86 -3.47 2.87
C GLY A 99 -12.41 -3.96 1.52
N THR A 100 -12.20 -3.25 0.40
CA THR A 100 -12.56 -3.70 -0.95
C THR A 100 -11.33 -4.13 -1.76
N SER A 101 -11.46 -5.23 -2.49
CA SER A 101 -10.40 -5.73 -3.38
C SER A 101 -10.74 -5.54 -4.87
N THR A 102 -11.82 -4.81 -5.17
CA THR A 102 -12.29 -4.54 -6.53
C THR A 102 -11.65 -3.24 -7.02
N PRO A 103 -10.76 -3.27 -8.03
CA PRO A 103 -10.16 -2.06 -8.57
C PRO A 103 -11.23 -1.18 -9.24
N THR A 104 -11.18 0.13 -9.02
CA THR A 104 -11.99 1.09 -9.80
C THR A 104 -11.34 1.47 -11.13
N SER A 105 -10.07 1.12 -11.36
CA SER A 105 -9.34 1.21 -12.63
C SER A 105 -8.16 0.23 -12.68
N SER A 106 -7.43 0.15 -13.81
CA SER A 106 -6.43 -0.89 -14.08
C SER A 106 -5.15 -0.77 -13.22
N GLY A 107 -5.08 -1.58 -12.15
CA GLY A 107 -3.93 -2.44 -11.78
C GLY A 107 -2.82 -1.87 -10.88
N ALA A 108 -2.59 -2.52 -9.73
CA ALA A 108 -1.34 -2.45 -8.96
C ALA A 108 -0.33 -3.50 -9.47
N ALA A 109 0.97 -3.18 -9.47
CA ALA A 109 2.04 -4.08 -9.92
C ALA A 109 2.98 -4.44 -8.75
N PHE A 110 3.26 -5.73 -8.60
CA PHE A 110 4.19 -6.26 -7.58
C PHE A 110 5.55 -6.51 -8.23
N SER A 111 6.63 -5.97 -7.64
CA SER A 111 8.01 -6.27 -8.05
C SER A 111 8.75 -7.00 -6.91
N PRO A 112 9.53 -8.06 -7.22
CA PRO A 112 10.35 -8.77 -6.24
C PRO A 112 11.41 -7.89 -5.56
#